data_AF-A0A1V6HKH1-F1
#
_entry.id   AF-A0A1V6HKH1-F1
#
_cell.length_a   1.000
_cell.length_b   1.000
_cell.length_c   1.000
_cell.angle_alpha   90.00
_cell.angle_beta   90.00
_cell.angle_gamma   90.00
#
_symmetry.space_group_name_H-M   'P 1'
#
loop_
_entity.id
_entity.type
_entity.pdbx_description
1 polymer ?
#
loop_
_entity_poly.entity_id
_entity_poly.type
_entity_poly.pdbx_seq_one_letter_code
_entity_poly.pdbx_strand_id
1 'polypeptide(L)'
;MYKKLIAFAAVLAVVALTTGCAKPPQNEIDAAKAALSVAEGAQAARYAPGEWEAATQAINQVNAEVEAQAQKFALFRSYKKAQELAAAAAQAATAANEAAIAGKERAKNEAGAAIEDAKAAIASAEELFAELGKCRRQPKDFKKDMEGMRGNLDGLVAQGAALDSAFAGEDYFGAKAQAESLKGQLDMLVTDMQGAKEKIKC
;
A
#
# COMPACT_ATOMS: atom_id res chain seq x y z
N MET A 1 7.69 5.79 -32.19
CA MET A 1 7.56 4.78 -31.12
C MET A 1 6.34 3.84 -31.26
N TYR A 2 5.50 3.99 -32.30
CA TYR A 2 4.39 3.04 -32.56
C TYR A 2 4.81 1.70 -33.19
N LYS A 3 6.03 1.60 -33.72
CA LYS A 3 6.52 0.40 -34.43
C LYS A 3 6.86 -0.79 -33.51
N LYS A 4 7.06 -0.55 -32.21
CA LYS A 4 7.29 -1.61 -31.21
C LYS A 4 6.00 -2.17 -30.58
N LEU A 5 4.89 -1.43 -30.68
CA LEU A 5 3.58 -1.87 -30.18
C LEU A 5 2.86 -2.81 -31.16
N ILE A 6 3.09 -2.64 -32.47
CA ILE A 6 2.50 -3.52 -33.50
C ILE A 6 3.23 -4.87 -33.55
N ALA A 7 4.51 -4.91 -33.17
CA ALA A 7 5.28 -6.15 -33.11
C ALA A 7 4.88 -7.06 -31.94
N PHE A 8 4.26 -6.53 -30.88
CA PHE A 8 3.77 -7.33 -29.76
C PHE A 8 2.36 -7.91 -30.00
N ALA A 9 1.56 -7.27 -30.86
CA ALA A 9 0.22 -7.75 -31.21
C ALA A 9 0.21 -8.75 -32.38
N ALA A 10 1.25 -8.77 -33.22
CA ALA A 10 1.27 -9.57 -34.46
C ALA A 10 1.88 -10.98 -34.33
N VAL A 11 2.50 -11.32 -33.19
CA VAL A 11 3.04 -12.69 -32.95
C VAL A 11 1.94 -13.66 -32.48
N LEU A 12 0.71 -13.17 -32.28
CA LEU A 12 -0.45 -13.94 -31.81
C LEU A 12 -1.12 -14.84 -32.86
N ALA A 13 -0.67 -14.89 -34.12
CA ALA A 13 -1.54 -15.39 -35.19
C ALA A 13 -1.12 -16.66 -35.96
N VAL A 14 0.10 -17.20 -35.87
CA VAL A 14 0.46 -18.36 -36.72
C VAL A 14 1.48 -19.28 -36.05
N VAL A 15 1.03 -20.41 -35.48
CA VAL A 15 1.68 -21.73 -35.22
C VAL A 15 0.66 -22.51 -34.34
N ALA A 16 0.21 -23.75 -34.52
CA ALA A 16 0.46 -24.84 -35.45
C ALA A 16 -0.79 -25.75 -35.44
N LEU A 17 -1.33 -26.04 -36.63
CA LEU A 17 -2.12 -27.24 -36.88
C LEU A 17 -1.13 -28.38 -37.17
N THR A 18 -0.53 -28.97 -36.13
CA THR A 18 0.25 -30.22 -36.26
C THR A 18 0.01 -31.14 -35.06
N THR A 19 -0.79 -32.17 -35.30
CA THR A 19 -0.61 -33.55 -34.79
C THR A 19 -0.22 -33.76 -33.31
N GLY A 20 -1.20 -34.15 -32.49
CA GLY A 20 -1.19 -35.47 -31.85
C GLY A 20 -0.24 -35.77 -30.68
N CYS A 21 0.59 -34.84 -30.23
CA CYS A 21 1.25 -34.96 -28.92
C CYS A 21 0.74 -33.81 -28.04
N ALA A 22 -0.30 -34.06 -27.24
CA ALA A 22 -0.79 -33.11 -26.24
C ALA A 22 0.36 -32.81 -25.26
N LYS A 23 1.13 -31.75 -25.55
CA LYS A 23 2.16 -31.20 -24.66
C LYS A 23 1.54 -30.06 -23.85
N PRO A 24 2.01 -29.85 -22.60
CA PRO A 24 1.58 -28.70 -21.80
C PRO A 24 1.80 -27.37 -22.53
N PRO A 25 0.97 -26.34 -22.27
CA PRO A 25 1.09 -25.01 -22.86
C PRO A 25 2.21 -24.22 -22.16
N GLN A 26 3.45 -24.69 -22.33
CA GLN A 26 4.60 -24.23 -21.53
C GLN A 26 4.86 -22.73 -21.71
N ASN A 27 4.74 -22.23 -22.95
CA ASN A 27 4.96 -20.82 -23.26
C ASN A 27 3.99 -19.91 -22.49
N GLU A 28 2.71 -20.29 -22.43
CA GLU A 28 1.68 -19.53 -21.72
C GLU A 28 1.87 -19.60 -20.20
N ILE A 29 2.25 -20.77 -19.67
CA ILE A 29 2.57 -20.95 -18.25
C ILE A 29 3.76 -20.07 -17.86
N ASP A 30 4.83 -20.07 -18.66
CA ASP A 30 6.02 -19.28 -18.41
C ASP A 30 5.72 -17.77 -18.50
N ALA A 31 4.90 -17.36 -19.46
CA ALA A 31 4.43 -15.98 -19.56
C ALA A 31 3.63 -15.55 -18.32
N ALA A 32 2.73 -16.41 -17.83
CA ALA A 32 1.94 -16.13 -16.63
C ALA A 32 2.83 -16.02 -15.37
N LYS A 33 3.82 -16.92 -15.22
CA LYS A 33 4.80 -16.86 -14.13
C LYS A 33 5.70 -15.62 -14.21
N ALA A 34 6.12 -15.24 -15.40
CA ALA A 34 6.90 -14.02 -15.61
C ALA A 34 6.08 -12.78 -15.22
N ALA A 35 4.80 -12.72 -15.61
CA ALA A 35 3.90 -11.64 -15.20
C ALA A 35 3.73 -11.60 -13.67
N LEU A 36 3.61 -12.75 -13.01
CA LEU A 36 3.52 -12.82 -11.55
C LEU A 36 4.80 -12.29 -10.87
N SER A 37 5.97 -12.64 -11.39
CA SER A 37 7.25 -12.12 -10.90
C SER A 37 7.38 -10.59 -11.06
N VAL A 38 6.83 -10.03 -12.14
CA VAL A 38 6.76 -8.57 -12.31
C VAL A 38 5.86 -7.93 -11.23
N ALA A 39 4.69 -8.52 -10.96
CA ALA A 39 3.80 -8.07 -9.89
C ALA A 39 4.46 -8.18 -8.51
N GLU A 40 5.22 -9.24 -8.27
CA GLU A 40 6.01 -9.42 -7.04
C GLU A 40 7.05 -8.31 -6.88
N GLY A 41 7.79 -8.00 -7.95
CA GLY A 41 8.75 -6.90 -7.98
C GLY A 41 8.10 -5.52 -7.73
N ALA A 42 6.85 -5.34 -8.17
CA ALA A 42 6.04 -4.17 -7.85
C ALA A 42 5.46 -4.19 -6.41
N GLN A 43 5.82 -5.20 -5.61
CA GLN A 43 5.37 -5.39 -4.23
C GLN A 43 3.84 -5.57 -4.13
N ALA A 44 3.23 -6.29 -5.09
CA ALA A 44 1.79 -6.52 -5.13
C ALA A 44 1.23 -7.16 -3.85
N ALA A 45 1.98 -8.07 -3.20
CA ALA A 45 1.58 -8.63 -1.92
C ALA A 45 1.35 -7.56 -0.82
N ARG A 46 2.07 -6.43 -0.90
CA ARG A 46 1.98 -5.32 0.06
C ARG A 46 0.94 -4.28 -0.35
N TYR A 47 0.89 -3.91 -1.64
CA TYR A 47 0.09 -2.78 -2.11
C TYR A 47 -1.22 -3.17 -2.81
N ALA A 48 -1.38 -4.44 -3.17
CA ALA A 48 -2.57 -5.00 -3.81
C ALA A 48 -2.78 -6.48 -3.39
N PRO A 49 -2.97 -6.75 -2.07
CA PRO A 49 -2.99 -8.11 -1.55
C PRO A 49 -4.09 -8.99 -2.15
N GLY A 50 -5.26 -8.42 -2.45
CA GLY A 50 -6.37 -9.15 -3.06
C GLY A 50 -6.08 -9.60 -4.48
N GLU A 51 -5.54 -8.71 -5.31
CA GLU A 51 -5.15 -9.00 -6.69
C GLU A 51 -3.94 -9.94 -6.74
N TRP A 52 -2.98 -9.77 -5.82
CA TRP A 52 -1.85 -10.69 -5.66
C TRP A 52 -2.32 -12.11 -5.32
N GLU A 53 -3.26 -12.24 -4.38
CA GLU A 53 -3.84 -13.53 -4.01
C GLU A 53 -4.58 -14.15 -5.21
N ALA A 54 -5.40 -13.38 -5.92
CA ALA A 54 -6.10 -13.83 -7.12
C ALA A 54 -5.13 -14.33 -8.22
N ALA A 55 -4.05 -13.61 -8.48
CA ALA A 55 -3.03 -14.00 -9.44
C ALA A 55 -2.30 -15.30 -9.01
N THR A 56 -1.95 -15.42 -7.73
CA THR A 56 -1.30 -16.62 -7.18
C THR A 56 -2.22 -17.83 -7.25
N GLN A 57 -3.50 -17.66 -6.91
CA GLN A 57 -4.52 -18.70 -7.02
C GLN A 57 -4.72 -19.13 -8.49
N ALA A 58 -4.72 -18.19 -9.44
CA ALA A 58 -4.86 -18.50 -10.86
C ALA A 58 -3.68 -19.35 -11.37
N ILE A 59 -2.44 -19.04 -10.98
CA ILE A 59 -1.26 -19.87 -11.29
C ILE A 59 -1.38 -21.27 -10.69
N ASN A 60 -1.88 -21.40 -9.47
CA ASN A 60 -2.09 -22.71 -8.85
C ASN A 60 -3.14 -23.54 -9.61
N GLN A 61 -4.21 -22.92 -10.11
CA GLN A 61 -5.21 -23.59 -10.95
C GLN A 61 -4.61 -24.09 -12.27
N VAL A 62 -3.71 -23.32 -12.88
CA VAL A 62 -2.97 -23.75 -14.08
C VAL A 62 -2.15 -25.01 -13.79
N ASN A 63 -1.37 -25.00 -12.71
CA ASN A 63 -0.54 -26.15 -12.33
C ASN A 63 -1.41 -27.39 -12.04
N ALA A 64 -2.50 -27.22 -11.30
CA ALA A 64 -3.43 -28.31 -10.97
C ALA A 64 -4.08 -28.92 -12.23
N GLU A 65 -4.51 -28.10 -13.20
CA GLU A 65 -5.06 -28.58 -14.46
C GLU A 65 -3.98 -29.30 -15.30
N VAL A 66 -2.77 -28.76 -15.36
CA VAL A 66 -1.65 -29.41 -16.08
C VAL A 66 -1.36 -30.79 -15.48
N GLU A 67 -1.30 -30.90 -14.16
CA GLU A 67 -1.10 -32.17 -13.46
C GLU A 67 -2.26 -33.13 -13.70
N ALA A 68 -3.51 -32.66 -13.59
CA ALA A 68 -4.70 -33.47 -13.85
C ALA A 68 -4.72 -34.04 -15.28
N GLN A 69 -4.28 -33.26 -16.27
CA GLN A 69 -4.15 -33.71 -17.65
C GLN A 69 -2.97 -34.67 -17.83
N ALA A 70 -1.86 -34.47 -17.12
CA ALA A 70 -0.71 -35.38 -17.15
C ALA A 70 -1.07 -36.79 -16.64
N GLN A 71 -1.97 -36.91 -15.67
CA GLN A 71 -2.47 -38.19 -15.14
C GLN A 71 -3.40 -38.94 -16.11
N LYS A 72 -3.99 -38.25 -17.11
CA LYS A 72 -4.85 -38.89 -18.10
C LYS A 72 -4.04 -39.67 -19.13
N PHE A 73 -4.63 -40.76 -19.62
CA PHE A 73 -4.09 -41.51 -20.75
C PHE A 73 -3.98 -40.60 -21.98
N ALA A 74 -2.91 -40.79 -22.77
CA ALA A 74 -2.52 -39.85 -23.82
C ALA A 74 -3.63 -39.53 -24.84
N LEU A 75 -4.52 -40.50 -25.15
CA LEU A 75 -5.65 -40.30 -26.07
C LEU A 75 -6.80 -39.45 -25.49
N PHE A 76 -6.90 -39.31 -24.16
CA PHE A 76 -7.94 -38.52 -23.47
C PHE A 76 -7.41 -37.18 -22.90
N ARG A 77 -6.13 -36.89 -23.12
CA ARG A 77 -5.45 -35.70 -22.62
C ARG A 77 -5.73 -34.49 -23.51
N SER A 78 -6.13 -33.37 -22.91
CA SER A 78 -6.31 -32.09 -23.60
C SER A 78 -5.86 -30.94 -22.71
N TYR A 79 -4.88 -30.17 -23.19
CA TYR A 79 -4.36 -29.00 -22.48
C TYR A 79 -5.07 -27.70 -22.84
N LYS A 80 -6.17 -27.75 -23.61
CA LYS A 80 -6.92 -26.53 -23.97
C LYS A 80 -7.36 -25.74 -22.74
N LYS A 81 -7.86 -26.44 -21.70
CA LYS A 81 -8.25 -25.78 -20.45
C LYS A 81 -7.06 -25.18 -19.71
N ALA A 82 -5.92 -25.88 -19.67
CA ALA A 82 -4.68 -25.35 -19.10
C ALA A 82 -4.21 -24.08 -19.83
N GLN A 83 -4.36 -24.02 -21.16
CA GLN A 83 -4.02 -22.85 -21.95
C GLN A 83 -4.92 -21.65 -21.62
N GLU A 84 -6.24 -21.87 -21.53
CA GLU A 84 -7.20 -20.85 -21.10
C GLU A 84 -6.91 -20.34 -19.69
N LEU A 85 -6.61 -21.24 -18.75
CA LEU A 85 -6.23 -20.89 -17.38
C LEU A 85 -4.91 -20.11 -17.35
N ALA A 86 -3.93 -20.47 -18.19
CA ALA A 86 -2.64 -19.77 -18.24
C ALA A 86 -2.80 -18.34 -18.76
N ALA A 87 -3.64 -18.13 -19.77
CA ALA A 87 -3.99 -16.79 -20.24
C ALA A 87 -4.70 -15.97 -19.15
N ALA A 88 -5.64 -16.56 -18.43
CA ALA A 88 -6.32 -15.90 -17.31
C ALA A 88 -5.35 -15.58 -16.15
N ALA A 89 -4.42 -16.48 -15.84
CA ALA A 89 -3.41 -16.26 -14.81
C ALA A 89 -2.44 -15.12 -15.19
N ALA A 90 -2.05 -15.02 -16.47
CA ALA A 90 -1.25 -13.91 -16.96
C ALA A 90 -2.00 -12.57 -16.82
N GLN A 91 -3.29 -12.53 -17.15
CA GLN A 91 -4.13 -11.34 -16.97
C GLN A 91 -4.27 -10.94 -15.50
N ALA A 92 -4.52 -11.92 -14.62
CA ALA A 92 -4.60 -11.67 -13.18
C ALA A 92 -3.28 -11.13 -12.62
N ALA A 93 -2.14 -11.66 -13.07
CA ALA A 93 -0.83 -11.16 -12.68
C ALA A 93 -0.55 -9.73 -13.20
N THR A 94 -0.95 -9.41 -14.44
CA THR A 94 -0.89 -8.03 -14.95
C THR A 94 -1.74 -7.08 -14.12
N ALA A 95 -2.97 -7.49 -13.78
CA ALA A 95 -3.85 -6.69 -12.92
C ALA A 95 -3.24 -6.48 -11.52
N ALA A 96 -2.61 -7.51 -10.95
CA ALA A 96 -1.91 -7.39 -9.67
C ALA A 96 -0.75 -6.40 -9.73
N ASN A 97 0.02 -6.38 -10.82
CA ASN A 97 1.08 -5.40 -11.03
C ASN A 97 0.53 -3.96 -11.14
N GLU A 98 -0.50 -3.75 -11.95
CA GLU A 98 -1.14 -2.43 -12.11
C GLU A 98 -1.74 -1.93 -10.79
N ALA A 99 -2.43 -2.82 -10.06
CA ALA A 99 -2.98 -2.53 -8.75
C ALA A 99 -1.87 -2.22 -7.73
N ALA A 100 -0.73 -2.90 -7.78
CA ALA A 100 0.40 -2.64 -6.89
C ALA A 100 0.99 -1.24 -7.10
N ILE A 101 1.19 -0.84 -8.36
CA ILE A 101 1.68 0.50 -8.72
C ILE A 101 0.71 1.57 -8.23
N ALA A 102 -0.59 1.40 -8.52
CA ALA A 102 -1.62 2.32 -8.08
C ALA A 102 -1.75 2.36 -6.55
N GLY A 103 -1.65 1.20 -5.88
CA GLY A 103 -1.71 1.05 -4.44
C GLY A 103 -0.52 1.72 -3.74
N LYS A 104 0.68 1.61 -4.30
CA LYS A 104 1.88 2.29 -3.78
C LYS A 104 1.77 3.81 -3.87
N GLU A 105 1.33 4.33 -5.03
CA GLU A 105 1.09 5.78 -5.18
C GLU A 105 -0.01 6.27 -4.24
N ARG A 106 -1.09 5.50 -4.07
CA ARG A 106 -2.14 5.83 -3.08
C ARG A 106 -1.58 5.87 -1.66
N ALA A 107 -0.85 4.84 -1.24
CA ALA A 107 -0.26 4.77 0.09
C ALA A 107 0.69 5.95 0.35
N LYS A 108 1.51 6.33 -0.64
CA LYS A 108 2.37 7.50 -0.58
C LYS A 108 1.58 8.80 -0.39
N ASN A 109 0.52 9.01 -1.17
CA ASN A 109 -0.30 10.21 -1.05
C ASN A 109 -1.03 10.29 0.31
N GLU A 110 -1.59 9.17 0.77
CA GLU A 110 -2.26 9.09 2.08
C GLU A 110 -1.29 9.33 3.24
N ALA A 111 -0.09 8.75 3.18
CA ALA A 111 0.94 9.00 4.17
C ALA A 111 1.39 10.45 4.18
N GLY A 112 1.59 11.07 3.00
CA GLY A 112 1.94 12.48 2.89
C GLY A 112 0.87 13.39 3.50
N ALA A 113 -0.40 13.13 3.19
CA ALA A 113 -1.53 13.88 3.76
C ALA A 113 -1.57 13.76 5.29
N ALA A 114 -1.44 12.54 5.83
CA ALA A 114 -1.45 12.31 7.27
C ALA A 114 -0.27 13.03 7.99
N ILE A 115 0.91 13.07 7.36
CA ILE A 115 2.07 13.80 7.88
C ILE A 115 1.79 15.30 7.93
N GLU A 116 1.23 15.88 6.87
CA GLU A 116 0.87 17.30 6.85
C GLU A 116 -0.20 17.62 7.90
N ASP A 117 -1.20 16.76 8.07
CA ASP A 117 -2.22 16.91 9.11
C ASP A 117 -1.61 16.86 10.53
N ALA A 118 -0.63 15.98 10.75
CA ALA A 118 0.10 15.91 12.02
C ALA A 118 0.95 17.17 12.26
N LYS A 119 1.64 17.69 11.23
CA LYS A 119 2.41 18.95 11.31
C LYS A 119 1.50 20.15 11.61
N ALA A 120 0.32 20.21 10.99
CA ALA A 120 -0.67 21.23 11.28
C ALA A 120 -1.21 21.14 12.72
N ALA A 121 -1.41 19.93 13.24
CA ALA A 121 -1.81 19.71 14.63
C ALA A 121 -0.71 20.14 15.62
N ILE A 122 0.57 19.91 15.30
CA ILE A 122 1.70 20.42 16.09
C ILE A 122 1.66 21.94 16.16
N ALA A 123 1.57 22.61 15.02
CA ALA A 123 1.53 24.07 14.96
C ALA A 123 0.35 24.65 15.76
N SER A 124 -0.83 24.02 15.65
CA SER A 124 -2.02 24.42 16.40
C SER A 124 -1.83 24.25 17.91
N ALA A 125 -1.20 23.15 18.34
CA ALA A 125 -0.89 22.91 19.75
C ALA A 125 0.14 23.93 20.29
N GLU A 126 1.18 24.25 19.52
CA GLU A 126 2.17 25.27 19.89
C GLU A 126 1.56 26.68 20.00
N GLU A 127 0.69 27.05 19.05
CA GLU A 127 -0.02 28.33 19.09
C GLU A 127 -0.91 28.43 20.32
N LEU A 128 -1.75 27.42 20.57
CA LEU A 128 -2.65 27.41 21.72
C LEU A 128 -1.89 27.39 23.05
N PHE A 129 -0.77 26.66 23.12
CA PHE A 129 0.11 26.69 24.29
C PHE A 129 0.67 28.10 24.54
N ALA A 130 1.11 28.79 23.47
CA ALA A 130 1.60 30.16 23.57
C ALA A 130 0.50 31.16 23.97
N GLU A 131 -0.73 30.98 23.49
CA GLU A 131 -1.89 31.77 23.93
C GLU A 131 -2.20 31.55 25.40
N LEU A 132 -2.19 30.29 25.86
CA LEU A 132 -2.46 29.94 27.25
C LEU A 132 -1.49 30.66 28.19
N GLY A 133 -0.20 30.72 27.82
CA GLY A 133 0.82 31.46 28.56
C GLY A 133 0.57 32.97 28.67
N LYS A 134 -0.23 33.56 27.77
CA LYS A 134 -0.59 34.99 27.77
C LYS A 134 -1.88 35.30 28.54
N CYS A 135 -2.58 34.28 29.03
CA CYS A 135 -3.82 34.46 29.78
C CYS A 135 -3.62 35.32 31.04
N ARG A 136 -4.47 36.33 31.23
CA ARG A 136 -4.39 37.27 32.35
C ARG A 136 -4.56 36.57 33.71
N ARG A 137 -5.43 35.54 33.77
CA ARG A 137 -5.72 34.80 34.99
C ARG A 137 -4.86 33.53 35.03
N GLN A 138 -3.90 33.50 35.95
CA GLN A 138 -3.00 32.37 36.16
C GLN A 138 -3.21 31.84 37.58
N PRO A 139 -3.85 30.67 37.77
CA PRO A 139 -3.97 30.02 39.07
C PRO A 139 -2.62 29.71 39.72
N LYS A 140 -2.64 29.41 41.04
CA LYS A 140 -1.42 29.18 41.84
C LYS A 140 -0.46 28.15 41.22
N ASP A 141 -0.99 27.08 40.63
CA ASP A 141 -0.20 25.98 40.06
C ASP A 141 0.03 26.11 38.54
N PHE A 142 -0.49 27.17 37.91
CA PHE A 142 -0.49 27.35 36.45
C PHE A 142 0.90 27.22 35.81
N LYS A 143 1.92 27.82 36.44
CA LYS A 143 3.29 27.75 35.92
C LYS A 143 3.81 26.30 35.87
N LYS A 144 3.53 25.52 36.90
CA LYS A 144 3.92 24.10 36.97
C LYS A 144 3.17 23.28 35.92
N ASP A 145 1.87 23.54 35.74
CA ASP A 145 1.06 22.87 34.74
C ASP A 145 1.55 23.20 33.31
N MET A 146 1.93 24.45 33.04
CA MET A 146 2.54 24.87 31.78
C MET A 146 3.90 24.21 31.51
N GLU A 147 4.75 24.06 32.53
CA GLU A 147 6.03 23.33 32.40
C GLU A 147 5.79 21.85 32.05
N GLY A 148 4.81 21.21 32.69
CA GLY A 148 4.40 19.84 32.37
C GLY A 148 3.84 19.69 30.95
N MET A 149 2.92 20.58 30.56
CA MET A 149 2.37 20.62 29.20
C MET A 149 3.44 20.87 28.15
N ARG A 150 4.44 21.72 28.44
CA ARG A 150 5.56 21.95 27.52
C ARG A 150 6.37 20.69 27.29
N GLY A 151 6.71 19.96 28.35
CA GLY A 151 7.42 18.69 28.23
C GLY A 151 6.66 17.66 27.41
N ASN A 152 5.33 17.57 27.59
CA ASN A 152 4.49 16.69 26.78
C ASN A 152 4.48 17.11 25.32
N LEU A 153 4.29 18.40 25.03
CA LEU A 153 4.29 18.95 23.68
C LEU A 153 5.64 18.75 22.97
N ASP A 154 6.76 19.02 23.65
CA ASP A 154 8.10 18.79 23.12
C ASP A 154 8.32 17.31 22.76
N GLY A 155 7.79 16.39 23.57
CA GLY A 155 7.81 14.95 23.27
C GLY A 155 6.99 14.58 22.03
N LEU A 156 5.85 15.24 21.78
CA LEU A 156 5.03 15.05 20.57
C LEU A 156 5.70 15.67 19.34
N VAL A 157 6.29 16.86 19.47
CA VAL A 157 7.05 17.53 18.40
C VAL A 157 8.23 16.67 17.96
N ALA A 158 8.96 16.07 18.92
CA ALA A 158 10.07 15.17 18.63
C ALA A 158 9.62 13.92 17.85
N GLN A 159 8.42 13.38 18.14
CA GLN A 159 7.83 12.29 17.36
C GLN A 159 7.50 12.72 15.92
N GLY A 160 7.05 13.96 15.73
CA GLY A 160 6.79 14.52 14.40
C GLY A 160 8.01 14.53 13.49
N ALA A 161 9.21 14.77 14.04
CA ALA A 161 10.46 14.76 13.27
C ALA A 161 10.85 13.37 12.72
N ALA A 162 10.33 12.29 13.30
CA ALA A 162 10.59 10.93 12.84
C ALA A 162 9.72 10.52 11.64
N LEU A 163 8.61 11.22 11.39
CA LEU A 163 7.65 10.88 10.33
C LEU A 163 8.27 10.98 8.93
N ASP A 164 9.07 12.01 8.69
CA ASP A 164 9.74 12.22 7.39
C ASP A 164 10.74 11.09 7.08
N SER A 165 11.33 10.47 8.11
CA SER A 165 12.26 9.33 7.95
C SER A 165 11.53 8.06 7.53
N ALA A 166 10.37 7.77 8.13
CA ALA A 166 9.55 6.62 7.75
C ALA A 166 9.02 6.77 6.31
N PHE A 167 8.60 7.99 5.94
CA PHE A 167 8.17 8.30 4.58
C PHE A 167 9.31 8.17 3.55
N ALA A 168 10.51 8.67 3.87
CA ALA A 168 11.69 8.53 3.02
C ALA A 168 12.15 7.07 2.86
N GLY A 169 11.92 6.23 3.86
CA GLY A 169 12.13 4.79 3.81
C GLY A 169 11.08 4.00 3.01
N GLU A 170 10.14 4.68 2.34
CA GLU A 170 8.99 4.11 1.64
C GLU A 170 8.07 3.25 2.53
N ASP A 171 8.16 3.40 3.84
CA ASP A 171 7.24 2.74 4.77
C ASP A 171 5.95 3.56 4.91
N TYR A 172 5.22 3.72 3.80
CA TYR A 172 4.07 4.63 3.75
C TYR A 172 2.96 4.26 4.75
N PHE A 173 2.68 2.96 4.94
CA PHE A 173 1.70 2.51 5.92
C PHE A 173 2.15 2.81 7.36
N GLY A 174 3.43 2.57 7.69
CA GLY A 174 3.99 2.91 8.99
C GLY A 174 3.98 4.43 9.23
N ALA A 175 4.39 5.21 8.24
CA ALA A 175 4.38 6.67 8.28
C ALA A 175 2.97 7.23 8.53
N LYS A 176 1.97 6.73 7.79
CA LYS A 176 0.56 7.10 7.96
C LYS A 176 0.08 6.79 9.38
N ALA A 177 0.28 5.56 9.85
CA ALA A 177 -0.19 5.13 11.17
C ALA A 177 0.46 5.95 12.31
N GLN A 178 1.76 6.24 12.20
CA GLN A 178 2.46 7.07 13.17
C GLN A 178 1.94 8.51 13.16
N ALA A 179 1.70 9.08 11.97
CA ALA A 179 1.18 10.43 11.82
C ALA A 179 -0.25 10.57 12.37
N GLU A 180 -1.14 9.62 12.08
CA GLU A 180 -2.51 9.59 12.61
C GLU A 180 -2.52 9.44 14.14
N SER A 181 -1.67 8.57 14.69
CA SER A 181 -1.52 8.42 16.14
C SER A 181 -1.01 9.72 16.79
N LEU A 182 0.01 10.35 16.20
CA LEU A 182 0.55 11.61 16.69
C LEU A 182 -0.52 12.72 16.66
N LYS A 183 -1.24 12.83 15.55
CA LYS A 183 -2.36 13.77 15.43
C LYS A 183 -3.42 13.53 16.52
N GLY A 184 -3.81 12.29 16.77
CA GLY A 184 -4.76 11.98 17.84
C GLY A 184 -4.28 12.42 19.22
N GLN A 185 -2.99 12.26 19.53
CA GLN A 185 -2.40 12.74 20.78
C GLN A 185 -2.38 14.27 20.87
N LEU A 186 -2.08 14.96 19.77
CA LEU A 186 -2.10 16.43 19.69
C LEU A 186 -3.52 16.99 19.81
N ASP A 187 -4.51 16.36 19.17
CA ASP A 187 -5.91 16.79 19.25
C ASP A 187 -6.45 16.68 20.68
N MET A 188 -6.05 15.62 21.42
CA MET A 188 -6.36 15.50 22.85
C MET A 188 -5.70 16.61 23.67
N LEU A 189 -4.40 16.89 23.43
CA LEU A 189 -3.70 17.97 24.12
C LEU A 189 -4.32 19.35 23.83
N VAL A 190 -4.71 19.61 22.58
CA VAL A 190 -5.42 20.83 22.18
C VAL A 190 -6.75 20.94 22.92
N THR A 191 -7.52 19.86 23.00
CA THR A 191 -8.79 19.83 23.74
C THR A 191 -8.58 20.13 25.23
N ASP A 192 -7.54 19.56 25.84
CA ASP A 192 -7.20 19.83 27.24
C ASP A 192 -6.80 21.29 27.47
N MET A 193 -6.00 21.87 26.57
CA MET A 193 -5.59 23.27 26.63
C MET A 193 -6.79 24.22 26.43
N GLN A 194 -7.72 23.90 25.53
CA GLN A 194 -8.96 24.67 25.36
C GLN A 194 -9.81 24.62 26.64
N GLY A 195 -10.01 23.44 27.23
CA GLY A 195 -10.72 23.29 28.49
C GLY A 195 -10.04 24.02 29.65
N ALA A 196 -8.70 24.08 29.67
CA ALA A 196 -7.96 24.87 30.64
C ALA A 196 -8.21 26.38 30.46
N LYS A 197 -8.16 26.87 29.22
CA LYS A 197 -8.44 28.26 28.84
C LYS A 197 -9.83 28.71 29.33
N GLU A 198 -10.85 27.88 29.09
CA GLU A 198 -12.22 28.13 29.56
C GLU A 198 -12.31 28.19 31.10
N LYS A 199 -11.70 27.23 31.81
CA LYS A 199 -11.73 27.17 33.29
C LYS A 199 -11.07 28.39 33.93
N ILE A 200 -9.98 28.89 33.35
CA ILE A 200 -9.29 30.08 33.84
C ILE A 200 -9.90 31.37 33.32
N LYS A 201 -10.97 31.32 32.51
CA LYS A 201 -11.61 32.50 31.91
C LYS A 201 -10.61 33.37 31.17
N CYS A 202 -9.75 32.71 30.42
CA CYS A 202 -9.02 33.32 29.31
C CYS A 202 -9.96 33.34 28.09
#